data_AF-A0AAU3TMP0-F1
#
_entry.id   AF-A0AAU3TMP0-F1
#
_cell.length_a   1.000
_cell.length_b   1.000
_cell.length_c   1.000
_cell.angle_alpha   90.00
_cell.angle_beta   90.00
_cell.angle_gamma   90.00
#
_symmetry.space_group_name_H-M   'P 1'
#
loop_
_entity.id
_entity.type
_entity.pdbx_description
1 polymer ?
#
loop_
_entity_poly.entity_id
_entity_poly.type
_entity_poly.pdbx_seq_one_letter_code
_entity_poly.pdbx_strand_id
1 'polypeptide(L)'
;MKHPRSPVLRFFAMKTAHQVERFLVAVLDMWGGRDKIFTPDVIMRSACLRISDQNSIVGWMKAFGEVRVESESPDGTAQLVSMTHLGLLHAAELRERARSKANRDVHLHNVLVRFAYNHSPAGASAKLQLFAADDGWWFAGTEVTWDEVFAAVDFLEHEGLLVVERIAGDERIQPTHLGSKFALSKGTLRMFMSTQQPHSSNVTNHYTDSIVVHGSAPGSNLATGGGNTQTVNHGVDTEALASLITQLREVVPTLELSQADAEDLTEEIDTLAGEGAEPGRARRTLRRVRRIMVPAATTVLAEQAVQAAIAGGTTLLGG
;
A
#
# COMPACT_ATOMS: atom_id res chain seq x y z
N MET A 1 -13.03 3.55 17.60
CA MET A 1 -12.74 2.18 18.10
C MET A 1 -11.45 2.19 18.91
N LYS A 2 -11.45 1.67 20.15
CA LYS A 2 -10.23 1.54 20.97
C LYS A 2 -9.43 0.33 20.50
N HIS A 3 -8.19 0.52 20.07
CA HIS A 3 -7.31 -0.60 19.72
C HIS A 3 -7.06 -1.50 20.94
N PRO A 4 -7.16 -2.84 20.81
CA PRO A 4 -6.89 -3.75 21.92
C PRO A 4 -5.43 -3.62 22.37
N ARG A 5 -5.23 -3.46 23.68
CA ARG A 5 -3.91 -3.30 24.33
C ARG A 5 -3.22 -4.64 24.64
N SER A 6 -3.94 -5.76 24.59
CA SER A 6 -3.35 -7.09 24.82
C SER A 6 -2.77 -7.68 23.52
N PRO A 7 -1.51 -8.15 23.52
CA PRO A 7 -0.90 -8.85 22.38
C PRO A 7 -1.70 -10.08 21.93
N VAL A 8 -2.30 -10.81 22.89
CA VAL A 8 -3.12 -11.99 22.62
C VAL A 8 -4.37 -11.62 21.82
N LEU A 9 -5.05 -10.54 22.20
CA LEU A 9 -6.25 -10.06 21.48
C LEU A 9 -5.92 -9.57 20.07
N ARG A 10 -4.72 -9.02 19.84
CA ARG A 10 -4.28 -8.61 18.50
C ARG A 10 -4.00 -9.81 17.60
N PHE A 11 -3.36 -10.84 18.12
CA PHE A 11 -3.10 -12.07 17.39
C PHE A 11 -4.41 -12.76 16.97
N PHE A 12 -5.35 -12.90 17.92
CA PHE A 12 -6.68 -13.43 17.62
C PHE A 12 -7.43 -12.60 16.57
N ALA A 13 -7.42 -11.27 16.69
CA ALA A 13 -8.08 -10.40 15.70
C ALA A 13 -7.46 -10.52 14.29
N MET A 14 -6.13 -10.66 14.20
CA MET A 14 -5.44 -10.75 12.91
C MET A 14 -5.71 -12.08 12.21
N LYS A 15 -5.67 -13.19 12.96
CA LYS A 15 -6.01 -14.52 12.43
C LYS A 15 -7.45 -14.57 11.94
N THR A 16 -8.40 -14.09 12.75
CA THR A 16 -9.82 -14.04 12.37
C THR A 16 -10.03 -13.18 11.13
N ALA A 17 -9.32 -12.06 10.98
CA ALA A 17 -9.43 -11.21 9.80
C ALA A 17 -9.06 -11.94 8.50
N HIS A 18 -7.95 -12.69 8.47
CA HIS A 18 -7.55 -13.45 7.27
C HIS A 18 -8.56 -14.56 6.94
N GLN A 19 -9.11 -15.20 7.96
CA GLN A 19 -10.15 -16.21 7.79
C GLN A 19 -11.45 -15.60 7.24
N VAL A 20 -11.83 -14.40 7.69
CA VAL A 20 -12.96 -13.64 7.16
C VAL A 20 -12.75 -13.28 5.69
N GLU A 21 -11.57 -12.79 5.31
CA GLU A 21 -11.26 -12.47 3.91
C GLU A 21 -11.43 -13.71 3.01
N ARG A 22 -10.91 -14.87 3.43
CA ARG A 22 -11.04 -16.15 2.72
C ARG A 22 -12.50 -16.58 2.59
N PHE A 23 -13.27 -16.43 3.67
CA PHE A 23 -14.70 -16.73 3.66
C PHE A 23 -15.45 -15.84 2.65
N LEU A 24 -15.21 -14.53 2.67
CA LEU A 24 -15.85 -13.56 1.77
C LEU A 24 -15.57 -13.86 0.30
N VAL A 25 -14.30 -14.12 -0.05
CA VAL A 25 -13.92 -14.44 -1.44
C VAL A 25 -14.57 -15.76 -1.88
N ALA A 26 -14.59 -16.78 -1.04
CA ALA A 26 -15.23 -18.06 -1.34
C ALA A 26 -16.75 -17.91 -1.57
N VAL A 27 -17.44 -17.09 -0.79
CA VAL A 27 -18.86 -16.77 -1.03
C VAL A 27 -19.06 -16.15 -2.41
N LEU A 28 -18.23 -15.17 -2.75
CA LEU A 28 -18.32 -14.46 -4.02
C LEU A 28 -18.05 -15.39 -5.21
N ASP A 29 -17.07 -16.27 -5.10
CA ASP A 29 -16.73 -17.24 -6.15
C ASP A 29 -17.80 -18.31 -6.33
N MET A 30 -18.42 -18.77 -5.25
CA MET A 30 -19.48 -19.78 -5.34
C MET A 30 -20.78 -19.25 -5.93
N TRP A 31 -21.18 -18.01 -5.62
CA TRP A 31 -22.52 -17.50 -5.96
C TRP A 31 -22.56 -16.25 -6.81
N GLY A 32 -21.40 -15.72 -7.23
CA GLY A 32 -21.32 -14.61 -8.16
C GLY A 32 -21.98 -13.33 -7.65
N GLY A 33 -21.97 -13.11 -6.34
CA GLY A 33 -22.48 -11.89 -5.70
C GLY A 33 -24.00 -11.77 -5.63
N ARG A 34 -24.73 -12.88 -5.77
CA ARG A 34 -26.19 -12.89 -5.56
C ARG A 34 -26.52 -12.95 -4.08
N ASP A 35 -27.51 -12.16 -3.66
CA ASP A 35 -28.11 -12.30 -2.33
C ASP A 35 -28.80 -13.68 -2.24
N LYS A 36 -28.18 -14.57 -1.47
CA LYS A 36 -28.63 -15.93 -1.25
C LYS A 36 -28.45 -16.26 0.22
N ILE A 37 -29.38 -17.07 0.73
CA ILE A 37 -29.27 -17.69 2.04
C ILE A 37 -28.50 -19.00 1.88
N PHE A 38 -27.55 -19.26 2.77
CA PHE A 38 -26.68 -20.43 2.72
C PHE A 38 -26.22 -20.89 4.10
N THR A 39 -25.78 -22.14 4.16
CA THR A 39 -25.13 -22.71 5.34
C THR A 39 -23.64 -22.34 5.36
N PRO A 40 -23.12 -21.70 6.43
CA PRO A 40 -21.70 -21.31 6.50
C PRO A 40 -20.73 -22.49 6.30
N ASP A 41 -21.09 -23.70 6.75
CA ASP A 41 -20.28 -24.93 6.60
C ASP A 41 -19.79 -25.18 5.17
N VAL A 42 -20.63 -24.89 4.17
CA VAL A 42 -20.30 -25.09 2.75
C VAL A 42 -19.18 -24.15 2.33
N ILE A 43 -19.25 -22.89 2.75
CA ILE A 43 -18.23 -21.89 2.49
C ILE A 43 -16.95 -22.21 3.27
N MET A 44 -17.07 -22.60 4.54
CA MET A 44 -15.92 -22.98 5.36
C MET A 44 -15.08 -24.06 4.67
N ARG A 45 -15.71 -25.09 4.11
CA ARG A 45 -15.02 -26.14 3.35
C ARG A 45 -14.41 -25.62 2.06
N SER A 46 -15.16 -24.83 1.28
CA SER A 46 -14.65 -24.25 0.02
C SER A 46 -13.47 -23.32 0.24
N ALA A 47 -13.43 -22.61 1.36
CA ALA A 47 -12.36 -21.69 1.74
C ALA A 47 -11.19 -22.38 2.46
N CYS A 48 -11.21 -23.71 2.61
CA CYS A 48 -10.24 -24.49 3.40
C CYS A 48 -10.10 -24.01 4.86
N LEU A 49 -11.21 -23.57 5.47
CA LEU A 49 -11.29 -23.08 6.85
C LEU A 49 -11.77 -24.19 7.79
N ARG A 50 -11.35 -24.12 9.06
CA ARG A 50 -11.76 -25.10 10.09
C ARG A 50 -13.18 -24.79 10.56
N ILE A 51 -14.06 -25.79 10.55
CA ILE A 51 -15.45 -25.65 11.03
C ILE A 51 -15.52 -25.13 12.47
N SER A 52 -14.53 -25.47 13.32
CA SER A 52 -14.42 -24.96 14.69
C SER A 52 -14.36 -23.43 14.79
N ASP A 53 -13.90 -22.76 13.73
CA ASP A 53 -13.70 -21.30 13.70
C ASP A 53 -14.96 -20.56 13.17
N GLN A 54 -15.98 -21.30 12.72
CA GLN A 54 -17.18 -20.75 12.07
C GLN A 54 -17.87 -19.67 12.91
N ASN A 55 -18.12 -19.94 14.19
CA ASN A 55 -18.84 -18.99 15.05
C ASN A 55 -18.04 -17.71 15.27
N SER A 56 -16.71 -17.80 15.35
CA SER A 56 -15.85 -16.62 15.45
C SER A 56 -15.85 -15.80 14.16
N ILE A 57 -15.77 -16.45 13.00
CA ILE A 57 -15.79 -15.80 11.69
C ILE A 57 -17.14 -15.13 11.43
N VAL A 58 -18.24 -15.90 11.51
CA VAL A 58 -19.59 -15.38 11.28
C VAL A 58 -19.95 -14.31 12.32
N GLY A 59 -19.58 -14.51 13.59
CA GLY A 59 -19.78 -13.51 14.64
C GLY A 59 -19.04 -12.20 14.35
N TRP A 60 -17.81 -12.29 13.85
CA TRP A 60 -17.04 -11.11 13.42
C TRP A 60 -17.73 -10.40 12.25
N MET A 61 -18.06 -11.13 11.19
CA MET A 61 -18.74 -10.57 10.02
C MET A 61 -20.10 -9.93 10.37
N LYS A 62 -20.86 -10.56 11.27
CA LYS A 62 -22.13 -10.03 11.79
C LYS A 62 -21.90 -8.70 12.53
N ALA A 63 -20.86 -8.62 13.36
CA ALA A 63 -20.52 -7.40 14.08
C ALA A 63 -20.07 -6.24 13.16
N PHE A 64 -19.47 -6.56 12.01
CA PHE A 64 -19.11 -5.59 10.97
C PHE A 64 -20.23 -5.34 9.95
N GLY A 65 -21.38 -6.01 10.07
CA GLY A 65 -22.53 -5.84 9.18
C GLY A 65 -22.34 -6.43 7.79
N GLU A 66 -21.38 -7.34 7.60
CA GLU A 66 -21.07 -7.98 6.32
C GLU A 66 -21.99 -9.17 6.02
N VAL A 67 -22.51 -9.82 7.07
CA VAL A 67 -23.49 -10.91 6.97
C VAL A 67 -24.68 -10.66 7.87
N ARG A 68 -25.82 -11.20 7.48
CA ARG A 68 -27.00 -11.35 8.34
C ARG A 68 -27.17 -12.82 8.68
N VAL A 69 -27.41 -13.11 9.96
CA VAL A 69 -27.75 -14.46 10.40
C VAL A 69 -29.26 -14.60 10.32
N GLU A 70 -29.71 -15.51 9.46
CA GLU A 70 -31.13 -15.78 9.20
C GLU A 70 -31.69 -16.84 10.16
N SER A 71 -30.85 -17.76 10.63
CA SER A 71 -31.20 -18.71 11.68
C SER A 71 -29.98 -19.14 12.50
N GLU A 72 -30.19 -19.36 13.80
CA GLU A 72 -29.19 -19.83 14.76
C GLU A 72 -29.73 -21.08 15.48
N SER A 73 -28.86 -22.05 15.77
CA SER A 73 -29.21 -23.16 16.66
C SER A 73 -29.30 -22.69 18.12
N PRO A 74 -29.86 -23.53 19.01
CA PRO A 74 -29.95 -23.21 20.45
C PRO A 74 -28.61 -22.93 21.14
N ASP A 75 -27.50 -23.42 20.58
CA ASP A 75 -26.12 -23.18 21.06
C ASP A 75 -25.53 -21.85 20.54
N GLY A 76 -26.28 -21.08 19.74
CA GLY A 76 -25.85 -19.82 19.13
C GLY A 76 -25.04 -19.99 17.84
N THR A 77 -24.91 -21.21 17.32
CA THR A 77 -24.23 -21.46 16.05
C THR A 77 -25.11 -21.01 14.88
N ALA A 78 -24.56 -20.19 13.98
CA ALA A 78 -25.28 -19.73 12.79
C ALA A 78 -25.54 -20.92 11.84
N GLN A 79 -26.81 -21.23 11.57
CA GLN A 79 -27.21 -22.30 10.67
C GLN A 79 -27.39 -21.80 9.23
N LEU A 80 -28.04 -20.64 9.08
CA LEU A 80 -28.25 -19.99 7.80
C LEU A 80 -27.83 -18.53 7.88
N VAL A 81 -27.10 -18.07 6.88
CA VAL A 81 -26.63 -16.69 6.74
C VAL A 81 -26.90 -16.19 5.33
N SER A 82 -27.02 -14.88 5.19
CA SER A 82 -27.04 -14.17 3.91
C SER A 82 -25.97 -13.10 3.90
N MET A 83 -25.47 -12.76 2.71
CA MET A 83 -24.53 -11.65 2.55
C MET A 83 -25.30 -10.34 2.54
N THR A 84 -24.83 -9.34 3.30
CA THR A 84 -25.35 -7.99 3.13
C THR A 84 -24.72 -7.33 1.91
N HIS A 85 -25.28 -6.21 1.47
CA HIS A 85 -24.65 -5.38 0.42
C HIS A 85 -23.21 -4.99 0.79
N LEU A 86 -22.96 -4.66 2.06
CA LEU A 86 -21.62 -4.31 2.55
C LEU A 86 -20.65 -5.50 2.44
N GLY A 87 -21.08 -6.70 2.81
CA GLY A 87 -20.25 -7.90 2.68
C GLY A 87 -19.93 -8.23 1.22
N LEU A 88 -20.89 -8.04 0.31
CA LEU A 88 -20.67 -8.23 -1.13
C LEU A 88 -19.67 -7.22 -1.70
N LEU A 89 -19.79 -5.94 -1.30
CA LEU A 89 -18.85 -4.89 -1.70
C LEU A 89 -17.44 -5.20 -1.20
N HIS A 90 -17.29 -5.60 0.07
CA HIS A 90 -16.00 -5.96 0.64
C HIS A 90 -15.40 -7.19 -0.05
N ALA A 91 -16.20 -8.23 -0.32
CA ALA A 91 -15.73 -9.40 -1.06
C ALA A 91 -15.25 -9.02 -2.48
N ALA A 92 -15.94 -8.11 -3.16
CA ALA A 92 -15.54 -7.62 -4.46
C ALA A 92 -14.22 -6.81 -4.41
N GLU A 93 -14.07 -5.94 -3.41
CA GLU A 93 -12.82 -5.20 -3.18
C GLU A 93 -11.65 -6.15 -2.91
N LEU A 94 -11.85 -7.17 -2.07
CA LEU A 94 -10.84 -8.20 -1.80
C LEU A 94 -10.45 -8.93 -3.08
N ARG A 95 -11.42 -9.31 -3.92
CA ARG A 95 -11.16 -9.97 -5.21
C ARG A 95 -10.35 -9.09 -6.16
N GLU A 96 -10.69 -7.81 -6.27
CA GLU A 96 -9.92 -6.88 -7.11
C GLU A 96 -8.51 -6.65 -6.54
N ARG A 97 -8.38 -6.52 -5.22
CA ARG A 97 -7.07 -6.44 -4.56
C ARG A 97 -6.24 -7.70 -4.80
N ALA A 98 -6.85 -8.88 -4.69
CA ALA A 98 -6.23 -10.18 -4.91
C ALA A 98 -5.73 -10.38 -6.34
N ARG A 99 -6.33 -9.70 -7.34
CA ARG A 99 -5.92 -9.73 -8.75
C ARG A 99 -4.80 -8.77 -9.08
N SER A 100 -4.55 -7.76 -8.23
CA SER A 100 -3.53 -6.77 -8.47
C SER A 100 -2.14 -7.35 -8.20
N LYS A 101 -1.39 -7.63 -9.28
CA LYS A 101 0.00 -8.08 -9.21
C LYS A 101 0.85 -7.18 -8.30
N ALA A 102 0.77 -5.87 -8.49
CA ALA A 102 1.54 -4.92 -7.68
C ALA A 102 1.26 -5.03 -6.18
N ASN A 103 0.00 -5.26 -5.79
CA ASN A 103 -0.35 -5.44 -4.38
C ASN A 103 0.15 -6.78 -3.82
N ARG A 104 0.11 -7.85 -4.62
CA ARG A 104 0.65 -9.16 -4.24
C ARG A 104 2.16 -9.13 -4.08
N ASP A 105 2.87 -8.47 -5.00
CA ASP A 105 4.31 -8.26 -4.90
C ASP A 105 4.66 -7.49 -3.62
N VAL A 106 3.95 -6.38 -3.36
CA VAL A 106 4.13 -5.61 -2.12
C VAL A 106 3.87 -6.47 -0.89
N HIS A 107 2.81 -7.28 -0.87
CA HIS A 107 2.52 -8.20 0.22
C HIS A 107 3.69 -9.17 0.46
N LEU A 108 4.09 -9.90 -0.57
CA LEU A 108 5.17 -10.91 -0.50
C LEU A 108 6.50 -10.31 -0.05
N HIS A 109 6.87 -9.15 -0.60
CA HIS A 109 8.09 -8.44 -0.19
C HIS A 109 8.09 -8.07 1.30
N ASN A 110 6.92 -7.82 1.89
CA ASN A 110 6.80 -7.49 3.30
C ASN A 110 6.79 -8.74 4.20
N VAL A 111 6.11 -9.82 3.79
CA VAL A 111 5.90 -10.99 4.66
C VAL A 111 7.04 -11.99 4.60
N LEU A 112 7.70 -12.17 3.44
CA LEU A 112 8.75 -13.21 3.29
C LEU A 112 9.98 -12.94 4.17
N VAL A 113 10.42 -11.69 4.29
CA VAL A 113 11.56 -11.36 5.16
C VAL A 113 11.22 -11.59 6.64
N ARG A 114 9.98 -11.29 7.04
CA ARG A 114 9.50 -11.53 8.41
C ARG A 114 9.33 -13.02 8.68
N PHE A 115 8.82 -13.78 7.71
CA PHE A 115 8.75 -15.23 7.78
C PHE A 115 10.14 -15.82 7.97
N ALA A 116 11.12 -15.42 7.15
CA ALA A 116 12.51 -15.87 7.26
C ALA A 116 13.10 -15.53 8.63
N TYR A 117 12.86 -14.32 9.14
CA TYR A 117 13.31 -13.91 10.47
C TYR A 117 12.70 -14.73 11.61
N ASN A 118 11.40 -15.02 11.54
CA ASN A 118 10.70 -15.75 12.60
C ASN A 118 11.00 -17.26 12.61
N HIS A 119 11.33 -17.83 11.45
CA HIS A 119 11.50 -19.27 11.28
C HIS A 119 12.96 -19.72 11.09
N SER A 120 13.90 -18.78 11.01
CA SER A 120 15.34 -19.09 10.99
C SER A 120 15.85 -19.28 12.42
N PRO A 121 16.38 -20.46 12.79
CA PRO A 121 17.13 -20.61 14.02
C PRO A 121 18.35 -19.67 14.04
N ALA A 122 18.91 -19.40 15.22
CA ALA A 122 20.10 -18.57 15.34
C ALA A 122 21.25 -19.12 14.47
N GLY A 123 21.65 -18.36 13.45
CA GLY A 123 22.71 -18.75 12.51
C GLY A 123 22.31 -19.79 11.45
N ALA A 124 21.02 -20.06 11.26
CA ALA A 124 20.53 -21.00 10.25
C ALA A 124 19.52 -20.33 9.29
N SER A 125 19.10 -21.08 8.28
CA SER A 125 18.12 -20.66 7.27
C SER A 125 16.76 -21.35 7.47
N ALA A 126 15.67 -20.70 7.10
CA ALA A 126 14.32 -21.24 7.10
C ALA A 126 14.04 -21.98 5.78
N LYS A 127 13.34 -23.13 5.84
CA LYS A 127 12.88 -23.83 4.63
C LYS A 127 11.75 -23.05 3.97
N LEU A 128 11.90 -22.71 2.70
CA LEU A 128 10.92 -21.90 1.98
C LEU A 128 9.58 -22.61 1.84
N GLN A 129 9.57 -23.95 1.72
CA GLN A 129 8.34 -24.76 1.61
C GLN A 129 7.42 -24.64 2.83
N LEU A 130 7.97 -24.28 4.00
CA LEU A 130 7.16 -24.05 5.21
C LEU A 130 6.32 -22.78 5.10
N PHE A 131 6.63 -21.87 4.16
CA PHE A 131 5.87 -20.63 3.96
C PHE A 131 4.42 -20.90 3.54
N ALA A 132 4.13 -22.00 2.83
CA ALA A 132 2.76 -22.36 2.46
C ALA A 132 1.85 -22.68 3.66
N ALA A 133 2.43 -22.93 4.84
CA ALA A 133 1.70 -23.12 6.09
C ALA A 133 1.64 -21.84 6.95
N ASP A 134 2.32 -20.77 6.54
CA ASP A 134 2.35 -19.49 7.24
C ASP A 134 1.15 -18.59 6.85
N ASP A 135 0.74 -17.69 7.73
CA ASP A 135 -0.34 -16.73 7.44
C ASP A 135 -0.01 -15.83 6.25
N GLY A 136 1.29 -15.56 5.99
CA GLY A 136 1.76 -14.81 4.84
C GLY A 136 1.47 -15.45 3.47
N TRP A 137 1.12 -16.75 3.42
CA TRP A 137 0.67 -17.44 2.22
C TRP A 137 -0.65 -16.88 1.66
N TRP A 138 -1.43 -16.20 2.48
CA TRP A 138 -2.73 -15.69 2.10
C TRP A 138 -2.68 -14.18 1.86
N PHE A 139 -3.23 -13.75 0.73
CA PHE A 139 -3.40 -12.35 0.41
C PHE A 139 -4.82 -12.07 -0.09
N ALA A 140 -5.54 -11.20 0.63
CA ALA A 140 -6.89 -10.77 0.27
C ALA A 140 -7.83 -11.97 0.03
N GLY A 141 -7.79 -12.95 0.94
CA GLY A 141 -8.59 -14.17 0.85
C GLY A 141 -8.14 -15.23 -0.17
N THR A 142 -7.07 -14.99 -0.92
CA THR A 142 -6.54 -15.91 -1.93
C THR A 142 -5.15 -16.40 -1.59
N GLU A 143 -4.79 -17.61 -2.03
CA GLU A 143 -3.42 -18.11 -1.91
C GLU A 143 -2.49 -17.36 -2.86
N VAL A 144 -1.26 -17.12 -2.41
CA VAL A 144 -0.14 -16.77 -3.29
C VAL A 144 0.33 -17.99 -4.04
N THR A 145 0.91 -17.80 -5.22
CA THR A 145 1.46 -18.89 -6.02
C THR A 145 2.95 -19.05 -5.75
N TRP A 146 3.49 -20.25 -6.00
CA TRP A 146 4.94 -20.48 -5.87
C TRP A 146 5.75 -19.59 -6.82
N ASP A 147 5.27 -19.33 -8.04
CA ASP A 147 5.94 -18.44 -8.99
C ASP A 147 6.07 -17.01 -8.44
N GLU A 148 5.03 -16.50 -7.78
CA GLU A 148 5.06 -15.19 -7.13
C GLU A 148 6.02 -15.19 -5.94
N VAL A 149 6.05 -16.27 -5.17
CA VAL A 149 6.98 -16.41 -4.04
C VAL A 149 8.42 -16.44 -4.54
N PHE A 150 8.75 -17.21 -5.57
CA PHE A 150 10.10 -17.27 -6.14
C PHE A 150 10.52 -15.91 -6.71
N ALA A 151 9.64 -15.24 -7.46
CA ALA A 151 9.92 -13.90 -7.99
C ALA A 151 10.18 -12.88 -6.86
N ALA A 152 9.42 -12.96 -5.76
CA ALA A 152 9.62 -12.12 -4.59
C ALA A 152 10.93 -12.47 -3.85
N VAL A 153 11.30 -13.75 -3.75
CA VAL A 153 12.58 -14.18 -3.17
C VAL A 153 13.75 -13.64 -3.99
N ASP A 154 13.71 -13.76 -5.32
CA ASP A 154 14.74 -13.22 -6.21
C ASP A 154 14.88 -11.70 -6.06
N PHE A 155 13.76 -10.98 -5.98
CA PHE A 155 13.76 -9.54 -5.73
C PHE A 155 14.40 -9.19 -4.36
N LEU A 156 14.01 -9.89 -3.30
CA LEU A 156 14.50 -9.64 -1.95
C LEU A 156 15.98 -10.02 -1.77
N GLU A 157 16.46 -11.03 -2.49
CA GLU A 157 17.88 -11.38 -2.58
C GLU A 157 18.66 -10.26 -3.30
N HIS A 158 18.14 -9.78 -4.43
CA HIS A 158 18.74 -8.68 -5.19
C HIS A 158 18.85 -7.38 -4.36
N GLU A 159 17.82 -7.06 -3.58
CA GLU A 159 17.79 -5.92 -2.66
C GLU A 159 18.62 -6.14 -1.37
N GLY A 160 19.31 -7.30 -1.26
CA GLY A 160 20.19 -7.61 -0.13
C GLY A 160 19.46 -7.81 1.20
N LEU A 161 18.18 -8.18 1.18
CA LEU A 161 17.38 -8.46 2.38
C LEU A 161 17.39 -9.94 2.75
N LEU A 162 17.55 -10.81 1.77
CA LEU A 162 17.64 -12.26 1.95
C LEU A 162 18.96 -12.80 1.39
N VAL A 163 19.42 -13.89 1.98
CA VAL A 163 20.38 -14.83 1.39
C VAL A 163 19.61 -16.10 1.05
N VAL A 164 19.77 -16.61 -0.16
CA VAL A 164 19.07 -17.79 -0.64
C VAL A 164 20.05 -18.92 -0.90
N GLU A 165 19.80 -20.06 -0.25
CA GLU A 165 20.51 -21.31 -0.51
C GLU A 165 19.61 -22.19 -1.39
N ARG A 166 19.97 -22.31 -2.67
CA ARG A 166 19.21 -23.08 -3.66
C ARG A 166 19.76 -24.50 -3.77
N ILE A 167 19.23 -25.41 -2.96
CA ILE A 167 19.48 -26.85 -3.08
C ILE A 167 18.31 -27.45 -3.88
N ALA A 168 18.61 -28.36 -4.82
CA ALA A 168 17.57 -28.99 -5.64
C ALA A 168 16.48 -29.62 -4.75
N GLY A 169 15.28 -29.03 -4.79
CA GLY A 169 14.13 -29.46 -3.98
C GLY A 169 14.08 -28.96 -2.52
N ASP A 170 15.09 -28.20 -2.04
CA ASP A 170 15.15 -27.66 -0.67
C ASP A 170 15.73 -26.23 -0.68
N GLU A 171 14.96 -25.26 -1.19
CA GLU A 171 15.34 -23.86 -1.07
C GLU A 171 15.21 -23.35 0.36
N ARG A 172 16.27 -22.68 0.83
CA ARG A 172 16.32 -22.10 2.16
C ARG A 172 16.61 -20.62 2.08
N ILE A 173 15.94 -19.85 2.92
CA ILE A 173 16.10 -18.39 2.98
C ILE A 173 16.55 -17.97 4.36
N GLN A 174 17.44 -16.98 4.42
CA GLN A 174 17.90 -16.39 5.67
C GLN A 174 17.87 -14.87 5.54
N PRO A 175 17.36 -14.12 6.54
CA PRO A 175 17.45 -12.68 6.50
C PRO A 175 18.91 -12.23 6.62
N THR A 176 19.31 -11.26 5.80
CA THR A 176 20.58 -10.56 6.02
C THR A 176 20.50 -9.68 7.27
N HIS A 177 21.58 -9.00 7.62
CA HIS A 177 21.54 -7.96 8.65
C HIS A 177 20.55 -6.83 8.30
N LEU A 178 20.47 -6.44 7.03
CA LEU A 178 19.50 -5.44 6.55
C LEU A 178 18.06 -6.01 6.61
N GLY A 179 17.87 -7.26 6.17
CA GLY A 179 16.60 -7.96 6.26
C GLY A 179 16.09 -8.11 7.70
N SER A 180 16.98 -8.37 8.64
CA SER A 180 16.64 -8.46 10.07
C SER A 180 16.18 -7.12 10.63
N LYS A 181 16.84 -6.01 10.26
CA LYS A 181 16.39 -4.66 10.61
C LYS A 181 15.02 -4.35 10.01
N PHE A 182 14.78 -4.76 8.77
CA PHE A 182 13.49 -4.59 8.12
C PHE A 182 12.39 -5.42 8.81
N ALA A 183 12.64 -6.69 9.11
CA ALA A 183 11.68 -7.57 9.77
C ALA A 183 11.21 -7.01 11.12
N LEU A 184 12.14 -6.42 11.88
CA LEU A 184 11.88 -5.73 13.14
C LEU A 184 11.22 -4.36 12.97
N SER A 185 11.24 -3.79 11.77
CA SER A 185 10.55 -2.55 11.47
C SER A 185 9.04 -2.77 11.38
N LYS A 186 8.27 -1.83 11.94
CA LYS A 186 6.80 -1.82 11.83
C LYS A 186 6.30 -1.32 10.47
N GLY A 187 7.23 -1.03 9.56
CA GLY A 187 6.96 -0.38 8.28
C GLY A 187 6.74 -1.34 7.13
N THR A 188 6.40 -0.77 5.99
CA THR A 188 6.48 -1.46 4.69
C THR A 188 7.91 -1.40 4.16
N LEU A 189 8.27 -2.32 3.28
CA LEU A 189 9.60 -2.38 2.67
C LEU A 189 9.96 -1.06 1.99
N ARG A 190 9.02 -0.46 1.26
CA ARG A 190 9.21 0.84 0.61
C ARG A 190 9.58 1.93 1.61
N MET A 191 8.86 2.02 2.74
CA MET A 191 9.16 3.00 3.77
C MET A 191 10.50 2.70 4.44
N PHE A 192 10.80 1.44 4.69
CA PHE A 192 12.08 1.03 5.24
C PHE A 192 13.24 1.42 4.31
N MET A 193 13.18 1.05 3.03
CA MET A 193 14.22 1.38 2.05
C MET A 193 14.42 2.89 1.89
N SER A 194 13.35 3.69 1.95
CA SER A 194 13.48 5.16 1.91
C SER A 194 14.27 5.76 3.08
N THR A 195 14.33 5.07 4.22
CA THR A 195 15.12 5.49 5.40
C THR A 195 16.55 4.96 5.39
N GLN A 196 16.87 4.00 4.53
CA GLN A 196 18.21 3.41 4.39
C GLN A 196 19.09 4.14 3.37
N GLN A 197 18.54 5.06 2.57
CA GLN A 197 19.35 5.87 1.68
C GLN A 197 20.39 6.67 2.50
N PRO A 198 21.68 6.61 2.13
CA PRO A 198 22.70 7.37 2.82
C PRO A 198 22.31 8.83 2.75
N HIS A 199 22.07 9.43 3.92
CA HIS A 199 21.95 10.85 4.04
C HIS A 199 23.32 11.42 3.67
N SER A 200 23.51 11.79 2.41
CA SER A 200 24.65 12.57 1.96
C SER A 200 24.51 14.00 2.47
N SER A 201 24.49 14.16 3.79
CA SER A 201 24.71 15.41 4.50
C SER A 201 24.98 15.07 5.96
N ASN A 202 26.18 15.41 6.41
CA ASN A 202 26.52 15.40 7.82
C ASN A 202 25.58 16.35 8.58
N VAL A 203 24.55 15.81 9.23
CA VAL A 203 23.78 16.54 10.24
C VAL A 203 23.91 15.77 11.54
N THR A 204 24.91 16.18 12.32
CA THR A 204 25.16 15.69 13.68
C THR A 204 24.07 16.26 14.58
N ASN A 205 23.04 15.47 14.91
CA ASN A 205 22.06 15.85 15.93
C ASN A 205 22.72 15.76 17.31
N HIS A 206 23.27 16.86 17.80
CA HIS A 206 23.71 16.99 19.19
C HIS A 206 22.51 17.35 20.07
N TYR A 207 22.08 16.38 20.89
CA TYR A 207 21.14 16.60 22.00
C TYR A 207 21.90 17.24 23.16
N THR A 208 21.76 18.55 23.35
CA THR A 208 21.77 19.27 24.65
C THR A 208 21.52 20.77 24.42
N ASP A 209 20.41 21.27 24.96
CA ASP A 209 20.09 22.70 25.21
C ASP A 209 20.54 23.76 24.20
N SER A 210 19.97 23.76 23.00
CA SER A 210 19.93 24.98 22.19
C SER A 210 18.62 25.14 21.44
N ILE A 211 18.02 26.33 21.58
CA ILE A 211 17.03 26.85 20.65
C ILE A 211 17.81 27.24 19.40
N VAL A 212 17.68 26.45 18.35
CA VAL A 212 18.32 26.73 17.07
C VAL A 212 17.25 27.20 16.08
N VAL A 213 17.31 28.48 15.72
CA VAL A 213 16.63 29.00 14.54
C VAL A 213 17.62 28.92 13.39
N HIS A 214 17.38 28.00 12.45
CA HIS A 214 18.04 28.03 11.15
C HIS A 214 17.05 28.55 10.10
N GLY A 215 17.39 29.69 9.51
CA GLY A 215 16.53 30.42 8.59
C GLY A 215 16.57 29.92 7.14
N SER A 216 15.51 30.32 6.43
CA SER A 216 15.32 30.48 4.99
C SER A 216 15.42 29.25 4.09
N ALA A 217 14.48 28.32 4.27
CA ALA A 217 13.88 27.62 3.13
C ALA A 217 12.52 28.28 2.83
N PRO A 218 12.27 28.81 1.60
CA PRO A 218 10.93 29.27 1.25
C PRO A 218 9.99 28.06 1.29
N GLY A 219 9.01 28.09 2.19
CA GLY A 219 7.92 27.10 2.24
C GLY A 219 7.81 26.23 3.49
N SER A 220 8.81 26.19 4.38
CA SER A 220 8.71 25.37 5.61
C SER A 220 9.57 25.91 6.75
N ASN A 221 8.91 26.45 7.79
CA ASN A 221 9.56 26.74 9.06
C ASN A 221 9.20 25.65 10.07
N LEU A 222 10.22 25.05 10.69
CA LEU A 222 10.07 24.10 11.78
C LEU A 222 10.08 24.88 13.10
N ALA A 223 8.90 25.05 13.72
CA ALA A 223 8.79 25.52 15.09
C ALA A 223 8.71 24.30 16.01
N THR A 224 9.70 24.14 16.91
CA THR A 224 9.70 23.07 17.91
C THR A 224 9.63 23.70 19.30
N GLY A 225 8.57 23.40 20.04
CA GLY A 225 8.41 23.82 21.44
C GLY A 225 7.58 22.80 22.22
N GLY A 226 8.02 22.47 23.43
CA GLY A 226 7.20 21.76 24.44
C GLY A 226 6.68 20.37 24.05
N GLY A 227 7.41 19.59 23.25
CA GLY A 227 7.04 18.21 22.92
C GLY A 227 6.06 18.05 21.75
N ASN A 228 5.85 19.09 20.94
CA ASN A 228 5.10 19.00 19.70
C ASN A 228 5.93 19.57 18.54
N THR A 229 6.16 18.75 17.52
CA THR A 229 6.69 19.19 16.23
C THR A 229 5.51 19.58 15.36
N GLN A 230 5.37 20.87 15.02
CA GLN A 230 4.40 21.31 14.02
C GLN A 230 5.14 21.67 12.74
N THR A 231 4.78 20.98 11.66
CA THR A 231 5.16 21.38 10.30
C THR A 231 4.25 22.53 9.89
N VAL A 232 4.76 23.76 9.88
CA VAL A 232 4.06 24.90 9.31
C VAL A 232 4.27 24.85 7.80
N ASN A 233 3.37 24.18 7.08
CA ASN A 233 3.34 24.26 5.62
C ASN A 233 2.84 25.66 5.26
N HIS A 234 3.73 26.53 4.75
CA HIS A 234 3.27 27.74 4.08
C HIS A 234 2.53 27.28 2.81
N GLY A 235 1.31 27.79 2.60
CA GLY A 235 0.49 27.44 1.44
C GLY A 235 1.22 27.67 0.12
N VAL A 236 0.80 26.97 -0.93
CA VAL A 236 1.30 27.21 -2.29
C VAL A 236 1.09 28.68 -2.64
N ASP A 237 2.13 29.34 -3.14
CA ASP A 237 2.01 30.70 -3.67
C ASP A 237 1.01 30.69 -4.84
N THR A 238 -0.17 31.28 -4.59
CA THR A 238 -1.29 31.28 -5.53
C THR A 238 -0.99 32.04 -6.80
N GLU A 239 -0.14 33.07 -6.73
CA GLU A 239 0.27 33.86 -7.90
C GLU A 239 1.24 33.07 -8.77
N ALA A 240 2.19 32.39 -8.14
CA ALA A 240 3.11 31.51 -8.83
C ALA A 240 2.41 30.29 -9.46
N LEU A 241 1.36 29.75 -8.81
CA LEU A 241 0.54 28.68 -9.38
C LEU A 241 -0.27 29.15 -10.59
N ALA A 242 -0.88 30.34 -10.51
CA ALA A 242 -1.59 30.94 -11.64
C ALA A 242 -0.65 31.19 -12.83
N SER A 243 0.59 31.63 -12.56
CA SER A 243 1.62 31.78 -13.58
C SER A 243 1.98 30.45 -14.25
N LEU A 244 2.16 29.38 -13.46
CA LEU A 244 2.41 28.04 -13.99
C LEU A 244 1.27 27.55 -14.90
N ILE A 245 0.02 27.70 -14.46
CA ILE A 245 -1.16 27.28 -15.26
C ILE A 245 -1.21 28.05 -16.57
N THR A 246 -0.90 29.35 -16.54
CA THR A 246 -0.84 30.18 -17.74
C THR A 246 0.25 29.69 -18.70
N GLN A 247 1.45 29.42 -18.20
CA GLN A 247 2.55 28.86 -18.99
C GLN A 247 2.19 27.49 -19.60
N LEU A 248 1.55 26.61 -18.82
CA LEU A 248 1.12 25.31 -19.33
C LEU A 248 0.11 25.46 -20.49
N ARG A 249 -0.86 26.36 -20.36
CA ARG A 249 -1.85 26.67 -21.40
C ARG A 249 -1.23 27.29 -22.66
N GLU A 250 -0.16 28.07 -22.52
CA GLU A 250 0.58 28.65 -23.65
C GLU A 250 1.39 27.59 -24.40
N VAL A 251 1.85 26.55 -23.71
CA VAL A 251 2.64 25.47 -24.32
C VAL A 251 1.75 24.44 -25.04
N VAL A 252 0.52 24.17 -24.56
CA VAL A 252 -0.37 23.16 -25.17
C VAL A 252 -0.51 23.30 -26.70
N PRO A 253 -0.78 24.48 -27.28
CA PRO A 253 -0.95 24.64 -28.73
C PRO A 253 0.33 24.39 -29.55
N THR A 254 1.50 24.40 -28.89
CA THR A 254 2.80 24.14 -29.53
C THR A 254 3.16 22.66 -29.55
N LEU A 255 2.43 21.84 -28.80
CA LEU A 255 2.56 20.40 -28.80
C LEU A 255 1.68 19.85 -29.92
N GLU A 256 2.25 19.11 -30.86
CA GLU A 256 1.53 18.46 -31.97
C GLU A 256 0.74 17.23 -31.46
N LEU A 257 -0.10 17.44 -30.45
CA LEU A 257 -0.88 16.42 -29.76
C LEU A 257 -2.03 15.91 -30.63
N SER A 258 -2.42 14.66 -30.41
CA SER A 258 -3.70 14.17 -30.90
C SER A 258 -4.84 14.93 -30.20
N GLN A 259 -6.01 15.01 -30.84
CA GLN A 259 -7.16 15.71 -30.25
C GLN A 259 -7.52 15.16 -28.86
N ALA A 260 -7.46 13.83 -28.68
CA ALA A 260 -7.74 13.18 -27.40
C ALA A 260 -6.71 13.58 -26.32
N ASP A 261 -5.41 13.59 -26.67
CA ASP A 261 -4.35 13.95 -25.71
C ASP A 261 -4.37 15.45 -25.35
N ALA A 262 -4.79 16.31 -26.28
CA ALA A 262 -4.95 17.74 -26.03
C ALA A 262 -6.13 18.03 -25.08
N GLU A 263 -7.24 17.31 -25.23
CA GLU A 263 -8.40 17.37 -24.33
C GLU A 263 -8.02 16.88 -22.92
N ASP A 264 -7.37 15.70 -22.82
CA ASP A 264 -6.89 15.13 -21.55
C ASP A 264 -5.88 16.07 -20.84
N LEU A 265 -4.95 16.66 -21.59
CA LEU A 265 -3.98 17.62 -21.04
C LEU A 265 -4.66 18.89 -20.50
N THR A 266 -5.67 19.37 -21.21
CA THR A 266 -6.42 20.57 -20.79
C THR A 266 -7.20 20.29 -19.50
N GLU A 267 -7.85 19.14 -19.39
CA GLU A 267 -8.56 18.72 -18.17
C GLU A 267 -7.62 18.59 -16.96
N GLU A 268 -6.42 18.04 -17.15
CA GLU A 268 -5.42 17.92 -16.08
C GLU A 268 -4.85 19.29 -15.67
N ILE A 269 -4.70 20.24 -16.59
CA ILE A 269 -4.29 21.63 -16.28
C ILE A 269 -5.39 22.35 -15.47
N ASP A 270 -6.66 22.15 -15.83
CA ASP A 270 -7.79 22.73 -15.08
C ASP A 270 -7.96 22.08 -13.70
N THR A 271 -7.72 20.77 -13.61
CA THR A 271 -7.66 20.06 -12.33
C THR A 271 -6.54 20.61 -11.44
N LEU A 272 -5.37 20.91 -12.03
CA LEU A 272 -4.24 21.50 -11.30
C LEU A 272 -4.60 22.89 -10.74
N ALA A 273 -5.38 23.67 -11.48
CA ALA A 273 -5.90 24.96 -11.04
C ALA A 273 -6.84 24.84 -9.84
N GLY A 274 -7.71 23.82 -9.82
CA GLY A 274 -8.63 23.55 -8.71
C GLY A 274 -7.95 22.99 -7.46
N GLU A 275 -6.86 22.24 -7.63
CA GLU A 275 -6.16 21.54 -6.53
C GLU A 275 -5.05 22.36 -5.85
N GLY A 276 -4.86 23.63 -6.23
CA GLY A 276 -3.79 24.50 -5.74
C GLY A 276 -3.71 24.69 -4.23
N ALA A 277 -4.84 24.54 -3.52
CA ALA A 277 -4.91 24.62 -2.06
C ALA A 277 -4.35 23.36 -1.36
N GLU A 278 -4.18 22.25 -2.08
CA GLU A 278 -3.67 20.98 -1.55
C GLU A 278 -2.36 20.58 -2.26
N PRO A 279 -1.18 20.92 -1.70
CA PRO A 279 0.12 20.67 -2.35
C PRO A 279 0.33 19.21 -2.76
N GLY A 280 -0.17 18.26 -1.95
CA GLY A 280 -0.06 16.83 -2.24
C GLY A 280 -0.86 16.36 -3.45
N ARG A 281 -2.01 16.99 -3.74
CA ARG A 281 -2.82 16.70 -4.92
C ARG A 281 -2.28 17.41 -6.16
N ALA A 282 -1.97 18.70 -6.02
CA ALA A 282 -1.30 19.48 -7.06
C ALA A 282 -0.03 18.79 -7.60
N ARG A 283 0.80 18.20 -6.71
CA ARG A 283 1.98 17.42 -7.12
C ARG A 283 1.64 16.18 -7.96
N ARG A 284 0.53 15.49 -7.66
CA ARG A 284 0.11 14.30 -8.42
C ARG A 284 -0.39 14.70 -9.80
N THR A 285 -1.20 15.76 -9.87
CA THR A 285 -1.74 16.30 -11.12
C THR A 285 -0.63 16.85 -12.01
N LEU A 286 0.35 17.58 -11.45
CA LEU A 286 1.53 18.02 -12.21
C LEU A 286 2.34 16.84 -12.79
N ARG A 287 2.40 15.68 -12.13
CA ARG A 287 3.05 14.48 -12.69
C ARG A 287 2.27 13.91 -13.88
N ARG A 288 0.94 14.00 -13.88
CA ARG A 288 0.10 13.58 -15.02
C ARG A 288 0.27 14.52 -16.20
N VAL A 289 0.20 15.83 -15.96
CA VAL A 289 0.53 16.88 -16.95
C VAL A 289 1.91 16.61 -17.58
N ARG A 290 2.94 16.38 -16.76
CA ARG A 290 4.30 16.05 -17.23
C ARG A 290 4.34 14.79 -18.11
N ARG A 291 3.56 13.76 -17.78
CA ARG A 291 3.55 12.49 -18.51
C ARG A 291 3.02 12.66 -19.94
N ILE A 292 2.09 13.60 -20.15
CA ILE A 292 1.52 13.90 -21.46
C ILE A 292 2.43 14.86 -22.25
N MET A 293 2.95 15.91 -21.60
CA MET A 293 3.73 16.95 -22.29
C MET A 293 5.14 16.51 -22.71
N VAL A 294 5.84 15.72 -21.87
CA VAL A 294 7.25 15.36 -22.15
C VAL A 294 7.40 14.51 -23.43
N PRO A 295 6.58 13.47 -23.68
CA PRO A 295 6.66 12.72 -24.93
C PRO A 295 6.19 13.51 -26.15
N ALA A 296 5.34 14.52 -25.96
CA ALA A 296 4.76 15.33 -27.02
C ALA A 296 5.65 16.50 -27.47
N ALA A 297 6.70 16.81 -26.71
CA ALA A 297 7.67 17.84 -27.04
C ALA A 297 8.65 17.32 -28.12
N THR A 298 8.22 17.32 -29.38
CA THR A 298 8.99 16.78 -30.51
C THR A 298 9.97 17.78 -31.14
N THR A 299 9.88 19.07 -30.74
CA THR A 299 10.74 20.15 -31.25
C THR A 299 11.59 20.75 -30.13
N VAL A 300 12.78 21.25 -30.46
CA VAL A 300 13.70 21.87 -29.49
C VAL A 300 13.05 23.04 -28.73
N LEU A 301 12.18 23.81 -29.39
CA LEU A 301 11.44 24.91 -28.75
C LEU A 301 10.35 24.39 -27.79
N ALA A 302 9.62 23.34 -28.18
CA ALA A 302 8.63 22.70 -27.31
C ALA A 302 9.30 22.02 -26.10
N GLU A 303 10.45 21.38 -26.30
CA GLU A 303 11.24 20.77 -25.21
C GLU A 303 11.68 21.84 -24.20
N GLN A 304 12.24 22.96 -24.65
CA GLN A 304 12.66 24.05 -23.78
C GLN A 304 11.49 24.65 -22.98
N ALA A 305 10.34 24.85 -23.63
CA ALA A 305 9.15 25.41 -23.00
C ALA A 305 8.53 24.44 -21.97
N VAL A 306 8.45 23.14 -22.30
CA VAL A 306 7.97 22.08 -21.39
C VAL A 306 8.90 21.94 -20.18
N GLN A 307 10.22 21.98 -20.38
CA GLN A 307 11.19 21.91 -19.27
C GLN A 307 11.12 23.13 -18.35
N ALA A 308 10.93 24.34 -18.90
CA ALA A 308 10.76 25.56 -18.11
C ALA A 308 9.49 25.51 -17.24
N ALA A 309 8.36 25.09 -17.82
CA ALA A 309 7.10 24.94 -17.09
C ALA A 309 7.19 23.86 -15.99
N ILE A 310 7.82 22.72 -16.27
CA ILE A 310 8.02 21.65 -15.28
C ILE A 310 8.94 22.14 -14.14
N ALA A 311 10.05 22.82 -14.46
CA ALA A 311 10.98 23.35 -13.47
C ALA A 311 10.29 24.37 -12.54
N GLY A 312 9.45 25.26 -13.10
CA GLY A 312 8.61 26.18 -12.34
C GLY A 312 7.66 25.45 -11.38
N GLY A 313 6.96 24.43 -11.87
CA GLY A 313 6.03 23.63 -11.06
C GLY A 313 6.71 22.81 -9.95
N THR A 314 7.90 22.25 -10.21
CA THR A 314 8.67 21.53 -9.18
C THR A 314 9.21 22.44 -8.09
N THR A 315 9.59 23.67 -8.46
CA THR A 315 10.09 24.67 -7.50
C THR A 315 8.96 25.18 -6.62
N LEU A 316 7.80 25.45 -7.23
CA LEU A 316 6.62 25.97 -6.53
C LEU A 316 6.02 24.97 -5.53
N LEU A 317 5.93 23.70 -5.92
CA LEU A 317 5.25 22.70 -5.11
C LEU A 317 6.16 22.05 -4.07
N GLY A 318 7.42 22.45 -3.96
CA GLY A 318 8.44 21.84 -3.09
C GLY A 318 8.92 20.49 -3.63
N GLY A 319 10.21 20.43 -3.99
CA GLY A 319 10.89 19.21 -4.42
C GLY A 319 10.87 18.10 -3.38
#